data_AF-A0AAW9EGC6-F1
#
_entry.id   AF-A0AAW9EGC6-F1
#
_cell.length_a   1.000
_cell.length_b   1.000
_cell.length_c   1.000
_cell.angle_alpha   90.00
_cell.angle_beta   90.00
_cell.angle_gamma   90.00
#
_symmetry.space_group_name_H-M   'P 1'
#
loop_
_entity.id
_entity.type
_entity.pdbx_description
1 polymer ?
#
loop_
_entity_poly.entity_id
_entity_poly.type
_entity_poly.pdbx_seq_one_letter_code
_entity_poly.pdbx_strand_id
1 'polypeptide(L)'
;ASISPVYDVLAHLQNLVMTFSDITEERQIRQLEGNILAAMCSSPPFHEMGEIICRNIESVLNESHVSLFAQRNGMPIHWASSSH
;
A
#
# COMPACT_ATOMS: atom_id res chain seq x y z
N ALA A 1 17.93 1.02 -7.62
CA ALA A 1 18.82 1.59 -8.64
C ALA A 1 19.00 0.57 -9.75
N SER A 2 18.92 0.98 -11.01
CA SER A 2 19.29 0.16 -12.16
C SER A 2 20.56 0.70 -12.79
N ILE A 3 21.37 -0.20 -13.33
CA ILE A 3 22.64 0.11 -13.97
C ILE A 3 22.58 -0.45 -15.39
N SER A 4 22.67 0.43 -16.37
CA SER A 4 22.75 0.10 -17.79
C SER A 4 24.15 0.40 -18.31
N PRO A 5 24.99 -0.63 -18.54
CA PRO A 5 26.26 -0.45 -19.20
C PRO A 5 26.04 -0.10 -20.68
N VAL A 6 26.82 0.85 -21.19
CA VAL A 6 26.86 1.23 -22.60
C VAL A 6 28.20 0.75 -23.15
N TYR A 7 28.13 -0.21 -24.07
CA TYR A 7 29.29 -0.77 -24.74
C TYR A 7 29.51 -0.11 -26.10
N ASP A 8 30.77 -0.06 -26.54
CA ASP A 8 31.10 0.28 -27.92
C ASP A 8 30.87 -0.89 -28.89
N VAL A 9 31.13 -0.66 -30.18
CA VAL A 9 31.05 -1.66 -31.25
C VAL A 9 32.01 -2.85 -31.08
N LEU A 10 33.03 -2.71 -30.21
CA LEU A 10 34.00 -3.75 -29.88
C LEU A 10 33.72 -4.41 -28.51
N ALA A 11 32.54 -4.16 -27.93
CA ALA A 11 32.09 -4.65 -26.63
C ALA A 11 32.92 -4.14 -25.43
N HIS A 12 33.65 -3.03 -25.58
CA HIS A 12 34.29 -2.36 -24.46
C HIS A 12 33.30 -1.44 -23.75
N LEU A 13 33.33 -1.44 -22.42
CA LEU A 13 32.50 -0.56 -21.60
C LEU A 13 32.93 0.89 -21.83
N GLN A 14 32.06 1.69 -22.43
CA GLN A 14 32.28 3.11 -22.69
C GLN A 14 31.65 4.00 -21.62
N ASN A 15 30.47 3.62 -21.13
CA ASN A 15 29.74 4.42 -20.15
C ASN A 15 28.89 3.53 -19.23
N LEU A 16 28.47 4.10 -18.10
CA LEU A 16 27.59 3.47 -17.13
C LEU A 16 26.44 4.43 -16.82
N VAL A 17 25.24 4.10 -17.29
CA VAL A 17 24.04 4.87 -16.94
C VAL A 17 23.47 4.29 -15.67
N MET A 18 23.41 5.10 -14.61
CA MET A 18 22.79 4.72 -13.34
C MET A 18 21.50 5.49 -13.16
N THR A 19 20.39 4.78 -12.99
CA THR A 19 19.08 5.38 -12.72
C THR A 19 18.70 5.11 -11.27
N PHE A 20 18.52 6.18 -10.51
CA PHE A 20 17.92 6.16 -9.18
C PHE A 20 16.46 6.56 -9.31
N SER A 21 15.57 5.60 -9.05
CA SER A 21 14.14 5.87 -8.92
C SER A 21 13.80 5.78 -7.44
N ASP A 22 13.16 6.82 -6.93
CA ASP A 22 12.53 6.76 -5.62
C ASP A 22 11.32 5.83 -5.72
N ILE A 23 11.37 4.72 -5.00
CA ILE A 23 10.32 3.68 -4.97
C ILE A 23 9.69 3.59 -3.58
N THR A 24 9.93 4.58 -2.72
CA THR A 24 9.59 4.51 -1.30
C THR A 24 8.07 4.48 -1.12
N GLU A 25 7.34 5.37 -1.81
CA GLU A 25 5.88 5.41 -1.80
C GLU A 25 5.26 4.13 -2.38
N GLU A 26 5.77 3.64 -3.52
CA GLU A 26 5.26 2.41 -4.14
C GLU A 26 5.46 1.18 -3.23
N ARG A 27 6.60 1.10 -2.54
CA ARG A 27 6.86 0.03 -1.57
C ARG A 27 5.94 0.10 -0.37
N GLN A 28 5.69 1.30 0.15
CA GLN A 28 4.74 1.50 1.25
C GLN A 28 3.35 1.01 0.85
N ILE A 29 2.85 1.41 -0.32
CA ILE A 29 1.54 0.98 -0.86
C ILE A 29 1.47 -0.56 -0.99
N ARG A 30 2.47 -1.21 -1.60
CA ARG A 30 2.50 -2.68 -1.74
C ARG A 30 2.53 -3.40 -0.39
N GLN A 31 3.20 -2.84 0.61
CA GLN A 31 3.24 -3.42 1.95
C GLN A 31 1.86 -3.34 2.62
N LEU A 32 1.12 -2.26 2.39
CA LEU A 32 -0.25 -2.09 2.90
C LEU A 32 -1.22 -3.05 2.24
N GLU A 33 -1.14 -3.21 0.92
CA GLU A 33 -1.90 -4.23 0.19
C GLU A 33 -1.68 -5.61 0.80
N GLY A 34 -0.42 -5.96 1.09
CA GLY A 34 -0.06 -7.22 1.74
C GLY A 34 -0.65 -7.37 3.14
N ASN A 35 -0.59 -6.33 3.97
CA ASN A 35 -1.13 -6.35 5.34
C ASN A 35 -2.66 -6.50 5.35
N ILE A 36 -3.36 -5.79 4.46
CA ILE A 36 -4.82 -5.87 4.31
C ILE A 36 -5.21 -7.26 3.80
N LEU A 37 -4.50 -7.80 2.80
CA LEU A 37 -4.72 -9.16 2.29
C LEU A 37 -4.52 -10.21 3.40
N ALA A 38 -3.45 -10.11 4.19
CA ALA A 38 -3.19 -11.01 5.30
C ALA A 38 -4.30 -10.96 6.36
N ALA A 39 -4.77 -9.74 6.70
CA ALA A 39 -5.91 -9.56 7.58
C ALA A 39 -7.19 -10.19 7.01
N MET A 40 -7.48 -10.01 5.72
CA MET A 40 -8.61 -10.66 5.05
C MET A 40 -8.51 -12.19 5.10
N CYS A 41 -7.32 -12.76 4.86
CA CYS A 41 -7.09 -14.20 4.92
C CYS A 41 -7.27 -14.79 6.33
N SER A 42 -7.04 -14.02 7.39
CA SER A 42 -7.28 -14.48 8.77
C SER A 42 -8.76 -14.67 9.13
N SER A 43 -9.69 -14.29 8.24
CA SER A 43 -11.14 -14.43 8.43
C SER A 43 -11.66 -13.90 9.78
N PRO A 44 -11.25 -12.68 10.21
CA PRO A 44 -11.74 -12.11 11.44
C PRO A 44 -13.26 -11.87 11.36
N PRO A 45 -13.95 -11.78 12.51
CA PRO A 45 -15.31 -11.31 12.57
C PRO A 45 -15.51 -10.00 11.79
N PHE A 46 -16.71 -9.82 11.21
CA PHE A 46 -17.01 -8.66 10.37
C PHE A 46 -16.71 -7.31 11.06
N HIS A 47 -16.93 -7.18 12.37
CA HIS A 47 -16.62 -5.95 13.10
C HIS A 47 -15.10 -5.69 13.19
N GLU A 48 -14.31 -6.71 13.55
CA GLU A 48 -12.84 -6.63 13.62
C GLU A 48 -12.22 -6.31 12.26
N MET A 49 -12.77 -6.85 11.17
CA MET A 49 -12.31 -6.52 9.81
C MET A 49 -12.38 -5.02 9.52
N GLY A 50 -13.46 -4.35 9.94
CA GLY A 50 -13.62 -2.91 9.75
C GLY A 50 -12.55 -2.11 10.51
N GLU A 51 -12.23 -2.51 11.73
CA GLU A 51 -11.18 -1.89 12.55
C GLU A 51 -9.79 -2.06 11.92
N ILE A 52 -9.49 -3.25 11.40
CA ILE A 52 -8.21 -3.53 10.75
C ILE A 52 -8.04 -2.68 9.49
N ILE A 53 -9.08 -2.53 8.67
CA ILE A 53 -9.04 -1.69 7.47
C ILE A 53 -8.82 -0.22 7.87
N CYS A 54 -9.56 0.31 8.85
CA CYS A 54 -9.37 1.69 9.33
C CYS A 54 -7.93 1.93 9.77
N ARG A 55 -7.37 1.04 10.61
CA ARG A 55 -6.00 1.15 11.13
C ARG A 55 -4.94 1.10 10.03
N ASN A 56 -5.13 0.25 9.02
CA ASN A 56 -4.18 0.18 7.90
C ASN A 56 -4.20 1.46 7.08
N ILE A 57 -5.37 2.05 6.81
CA ILE A 57 -5.47 3.30 6.04
C ILE A 57 -4.82 4.47 6.81
N GLU A 58 -5.03 4.57 8.13
CA GLU A 58 -4.39 5.59 8.96
C GLU A 58 -2.86 5.47 9.00
N SER A 59 -2.33 4.24 8.96
CA SER A 59 -0.88 4.03 8.95
C SER A 59 -0.18 4.57 7.68
N VAL A 60 -0.95 4.88 6.64
CA VAL A 60 -0.49 5.49 5.38
C VAL A 60 -0.73 6.99 5.38
N LEU A 61 -1.93 7.37 5.81
CA LEU A 61 -2.43 8.73 5.78
C LEU A 61 -2.32 9.30 7.19
N ASN A 62 -1.12 9.79 7.53
CA ASN A 62 -0.87 10.42 8.81
C ASN A 62 -1.90 11.53 9.09
N GLU A 63 -2.30 11.65 10.37
CA GLU A 63 -3.26 12.66 10.85
C GLU A 63 -4.64 12.61 10.18
N SER A 64 -5.01 11.47 9.59
CA SER A 64 -6.33 11.25 9.00
C SER A 64 -7.22 10.45 9.93
N HIS A 65 -8.53 10.73 9.91
CA HIS A 65 -9.54 9.93 10.59
C HIS A 65 -10.32 9.12 9.54
N VAL A 66 -10.42 7.81 9.74
CA VAL A 66 -11.02 6.88 8.77
C VAL A 66 -12.36 6.36 9.29
N SER A 67 -13.36 6.29 8.42
CA SER A 67 -14.65 5.69 8.73
C SER A 67 -15.18 4.89 7.55
N LEU A 68 -15.65 3.68 7.84
CA LEU A 68 -16.21 2.74 6.88
C LEU A 68 -17.71 2.64 7.05
N PHE A 69 -18.41 2.63 5.90
CA PHE A 69 -19.85 2.46 5.83
C PHE A 69 -20.17 1.25 4.96
N ALA A 70 -21.02 0.36 5.47
CA ALA A 70 -21.57 -0.74 4.70
C ALA A 70 -22.90 -0.30 4.09
N GLN A 71 -23.14 -0.64 2.82
CA GLN A 71 -24.41 -0.33 2.16
C GLN A 71 -25.45 -1.40 2.49
N ARG A 72 -26.59 -1.00 3.07
CA ARG A 72 -27.72 -1.89 3.35
C ARG A 72 -29.00 -1.23 2.89
N ASN A 73 -29.71 -1.87 1.96
CA ASN A 73 -30.95 -1.34 1.37
C ASN A 73 -30.80 0.09 0.81
N GLY A 74 -29.67 0.36 0.15
CA GLY A 74 -29.36 1.69 -0.41
C GLY A 74 -28.92 2.74 0.62
N MET A 75 -28.97 2.44 1.91
CA MET A 75 -28.54 3.35 2.98
C MET A 75 -27.15 2.99 3.49
N PRO A 76 -26.26 3.99 3.68
CA PRO A 76 -24.99 3.76 4.35
C PRO A 76 -25.23 3.53 5.85
N ILE A 77 -24.72 2.41 6.36
CA ILE A 77 -24.72 2.09 7.79
C ILE A 77 -23.28 2.12 8.27
N HIS A 78 -23.05 2.86 9.36
CA HIS A 78 -21.72 2.91 9.99
C HIS A 78 -21.26 1.49 10.34
N TRP A 79 -20.07 1.14 9.89
CA TRP A 79 -19.47 -0.16 10.16
C TRP A 79 -18.36 -0.03 11.20
N ALA A 80 -17.34 0.77 10.91
CA ALA A 80 -16.19 0.97 11.79
C ALA A 80 -15.62 2.38 11.59
N SER A 81 -14.94 2.87 12.61
CA SER A 81 -14.16 4.09 12.56
C SER A 81 -12.84 3.86 13.28
N SER A 82 -11.83 4.61 12.87
CA SER A 82 -10.57 4.67 13.60
C SER A 82 -10.79 5.15 15.02
N SER A 83 -10.24 4.42 15.98
CA SER A 83 -10.08 4.90 17.34
C SER A 83 -8.77 5.68 17.36
N HIS A 84 -8.83 6.98 17.63
CA HIS A 84 -7.66 7.86 17.79
C HIS A 84 -6.42 7.18 18.41
#